data_AF-A0A6G8FX20-F1
#
_entry.id   AF-A0A6G8FX20-F1
#
_cell.length_a   1.000
_cell.length_b   1.000
_cell.length_c   1.000
_cell.angle_alpha   90.00
_cell.angle_beta   90.00
_cell.angle_gamma   90.00
#
_symmetry.space_group_name_H-M   'P 1'
#
loop_
_entity.id
_entity.type
_entity.pdbx_description
1 polymer ?
#
loop_
_entity_poly.entity_id
_entity_poly.type
_entity_poly.pdbx_seq_one_letter_code
_entity_poly.pdbx_strand_id
1 'polypeptide(L)'
;MSGSFGTAHAHERWTGHNGPVTWFPRRKRAGGQASSPVVRGPHDDPSLSDEELIAQRTKWFEAYTAQQNVFADMSGGPYSCPCCGHVTLAERGGYEICDECGWEDDGQDDHDAEVVRGGPNGRESLASARAAYIGEGGTPLPHRRPTDRA
;
A
#
# COMPACT_ATOMS: atom_id res chain seq x y z
N MET A 1 38.38 -45.45 13.07
CA MET A 1 38.69 -45.49 11.62
C MET A 1 38.30 -44.11 11.10
N SER A 2 39.28 -43.21 10.98
CA SER A 2 39.90 -42.88 9.68
C SER A 2 38.87 -42.24 8.75
N GLY A 3 38.95 -41.00 8.32
CA GLY A 3 39.96 -39.96 8.43
C GLY A 3 39.44 -38.72 7.68
N SER A 4 40.15 -37.61 7.86
CA SER A 4 40.06 -36.33 7.13
C SER A 4 39.98 -36.54 5.59
N PHE A 5 39.52 -35.60 4.77
CA PHE A 5 40.19 -34.33 4.47
C PHE A 5 39.21 -33.28 3.93
N GLY A 6 39.21 -32.11 4.57
CA GLY A 6 38.67 -30.88 4.00
C GLY A 6 39.69 -30.27 3.04
N THR A 7 39.24 -29.91 1.85
CA THR A 7 40.01 -29.11 0.90
C THR A 7 39.72 -27.64 1.15
N ALA A 8 40.68 -26.95 1.78
CA ALA A 8 40.74 -25.51 1.83
C ALA A 8 41.16 -24.99 0.44
N HIS A 9 40.29 -24.20 -0.20
CA HIS A 9 40.67 -23.46 -1.40
C HIS A 9 41.43 -22.20 -1.03
N ALA A 10 42.51 -21.98 -1.79
CA ALA A 10 43.55 -21.00 -1.56
C ALA A 10 43.03 -19.56 -1.55
N HIS A 11 43.51 -18.78 -0.58
CA HIS A 11 43.45 -17.33 -0.59
C HIS A 11 44.34 -16.77 -1.70
N GLU A 12 43.73 -16.25 -2.75
CA GLU A 12 44.45 -15.46 -3.76
C GLU A 12 44.72 -14.06 -3.22
N ARG A 13 46.02 -13.80 -3.07
CA ARG A 13 46.63 -12.57 -2.61
C ARG A 13 46.35 -11.44 -3.61
N TRP A 14 45.39 -10.58 -3.30
CA TRP A 14 45.17 -9.33 -4.03
C TRP A 14 46.37 -8.39 -3.83
N THR A 15 47.26 -8.32 -4.83
CA THR A 15 48.32 -7.31 -4.88
C THR A 15 47.73 -6.00 -5.42
N GLY A 16 47.50 -5.05 -4.51
CA GLY A 16 47.03 -3.71 -4.83
C GLY A 16 47.95 -3.00 -5.83
N HIS A 17 47.38 -2.57 -6.95
CA HIS A 17 48.05 -1.71 -7.93
C HIS A 17 47.81 -0.25 -7.53
N ASN A 18 48.75 0.33 -6.78
CA ASN A 18 48.83 1.78 -6.55
C ASN A 18 49.47 2.46 -7.77
N GLY A 19 48.67 2.82 -8.77
CA GLY A 19 49.06 3.71 -9.86
C GLY A 19 48.57 5.15 -9.60
N PRO A 20 49.33 6.19 -10.00
CA PRO A 20 48.92 7.57 -9.78
C PRO A 20 47.66 7.91 -10.60
N VAL A 21 46.62 8.37 -9.91
CA VAL A 21 45.36 8.82 -10.52
C VAL A 21 45.64 10.12 -11.26
N THR A 22 45.74 10.06 -12.59
CA THR A 22 45.82 11.26 -13.42
C THR A 22 44.44 11.89 -13.53
N TRP A 23 44.29 13.10 -13.00
CA TRP A 23 43.08 13.91 -13.12
C TRP A 23 42.93 14.41 -14.56
N PHE A 24 42.14 13.71 -15.38
CA PHE A 24 41.67 14.27 -16.65
C PHE A 24 40.65 15.39 -16.35
N PRO A 25 40.71 16.54 -17.03
CA PRO A 25 39.72 17.60 -16.83
C PRO A 25 38.33 17.06 -17.22
N ARG A 26 37.42 17.13 -16.26
CA ARG A 26 36.02 16.72 -16.40
C ARG A 26 35.39 17.56 -17.51
N ARG A 27 35.07 16.96 -18.67
CA ARG A 27 34.26 17.63 -19.69
C ARG A 27 32.98 18.09 -19.01
N LYS A 28 32.67 19.40 -19.07
CA LYS A 28 31.35 19.90 -18.68
C LYS A 28 30.33 19.18 -19.55
N ARG A 29 29.52 18.29 -18.96
CA ARG A 29 28.29 17.85 -19.62
C ARG A 29 27.47 19.12 -19.84
N ALA A 30 27.17 19.42 -21.10
CA ALA A 30 26.23 20.47 -21.44
C ALA A 30 24.94 20.22 -20.65
N GLY A 31 24.50 21.25 -19.92
CA GLY A 31 23.28 21.21 -19.14
C GLY A 31 22.09 21.10 -20.08
N GLY A 32 21.53 19.90 -20.13
CA GLY A 32 20.13 19.67 -20.44
C GLY A 32 19.63 18.71 -19.38
N GLN A 33 18.85 19.22 -18.41
CA GLN A 33 18.05 18.35 -17.58
C GLN A 33 16.99 17.75 -18.52
N ALA A 34 17.28 16.60 -19.11
CA ALA A 34 16.22 15.76 -19.63
C ALA A 34 15.45 15.29 -18.40
N SER A 35 14.32 15.93 -18.11
CA SER A 35 13.35 15.44 -17.14
C SER A 35 13.06 13.98 -17.48
N SER A 36 13.19 13.10 -16.49
CA SER A 36 12.86 11.68 -16.64
C SER A 36 11.46 11.58 -17.27
N PRO A 37 11.24 10.73 -18.29
CA PRO A 37 9.90 10.57 -18.85
C PRO A 37 9.04 9.99 -17.74
N VAL A 38 8.00 10.71 -17.32
CA VAL A 38 7.05 10.18 -16.34
C VAL A 38 6.46 8.91 -16.96
N VAL A 39 6.73 7.76 -16.35
CA VAL A 39 6.14 6.49 -16.80
C VAL A 39 4.67 6.52 -16.41
N ARG A 40 3.81 6.56 -17.42
CA ARG A 40 2.36 6.60 -17.22
C ARG A 40 1.81 5.21 -16.92
N GLY A 41 0.97 5.13 -15.90
CA GLY A 41 0.23 3.94 -15.51
C GLY A 41 -1.10 3.82 -16.28
N PRO A 42 -1.76 2.66 -16.20
CA PRO A 42 -3.00 2.39 -16.92
C PRO A 42 -4.20 3.26 -16.48
N HIS A 43 -4.09 3.94 -15.34
CA HIS A 43 -5.15 4.78 -14.78
C HIS A 43 -4.86 6.28 -14.85
N ASP A 44 -3.72 6.68 -15.42
CA ASP A 44 -3.43 8.11 -15.61
C ASP A 44 -4.31 8.70 -16.69
N ASP A 45 -4.77 9.94 -16.48
CA ASP A 45 -5.47 10.69 -17.50
C ASP A 45 -4.51 11.07 -18.65
N PRO A 46 -4.73 10.58 -19.88
CA PRO A 46 -3.85 10.87 -21.01
C PRO A 46 -3.90 12.33 -21.45
N SER A 47 -4.91 13.10 -21.01
CA SER A 47 -5.04 14.52 -21.35
C SER A 47 -4.16 15.45 -20.49
N LEU A 48 -3.66 14.98 -19.35
CA LEU A 48 -2.82 15.78 -18.45
C LEU A 48 -1.37 15.83 -18.93
N SER A 49 -0.72 16.98 -18.78
CA SER A 49 0.74 17.10 -18.88
C SER A 49 1.46 16.30 -17.77
N ASP A 50 2.75 16.06 -17.95
CA ASP A 50 3.55 15.35 -16.93
C ASP A 50 3.58 16.12 -15.58
N GLU A 51 3.60 17.45 -15.62
CA GLU A 51 3.57 18.29 -14.42
C GLU A 51 2.21 18.20 -13.70
N GLU A 52 1.10 18.30 -14.46
CA GLU A 52 -0.25 18.15 -13.89
C GLU A 52 -0.49 16.75 -13.33
N LEU A 53 0.02 15.72 -14.00
CA LEU A 53 -0.07 14.34 -13.52
C LEU A 53 0.72 14.14 -12.22
N ILE A 54 1.93 14.71 -12.12
CA ILE A 54 2.71 14.69 -10.87
C ILE A 54 1.94 15.41 -9.77
N ALA A 55 1.40 16.60 -10.03
CA ALA A 55 0.63 17.36 -9.05
C ALA A 55 -0.62 16.59 -8.58
N GLN A 56 -1.34 15.95 -9.51
CA GLN A 56 -2.50 15.12 -9.20
C GLN A 56 -2.12 13.92 -8.32
N ARG A 57 -1.05 13.20 -8.67
CA ARG A 57 -0.55 12.04 -7.90
C ARG A 57 -0.09 12.44 -6.50
N THR A 58 0.63 13.55 -6.37
CA THR A 58 1.07 14.08 -5.07
C THR A 58 -0.13 14.43 -4.20
N LYS A 59 -1.12 15.15 -4.75
CA LYS A 59 -2.34 15.49 -4.03
C LYS A 59 -3.11 14.24 -3.59
N TRP A 60 -3.22 13.24 -4.45
CA TRP A 60 -3.84 11.96 -4.11
C TRP A 60 -3.08 11.25 -2.99
N PHE A 61 -1.75 11.17 -3.09
CA PHE A 61 -0.90 10.51 -2.10
C PHE A 61 -0.99 11.19 -0.73
N GLU A 62 -0.94 12.52 -0.69
CA GLU A 62 -1.14 13.30 0.54
C GLU A 62 -2.53 13.05 1.15
N ALA A 63 -3.58 13.06 0.33
CA ALA A 63 -4.93 12.79 0.81
C ALA A 63 -5.09 11.35 1.32
N TYR A 64 -4.54 10.36 0.60
CA TYR A 64 -4.61 8.95 0.97
C TYR A 64 -3.86 8.66 2.28
N THR A 65 -2.63 9.16 2.41
CA THR A 65 -1.81 8.95 3.61
C THR A 65 -2.31 9.71 4.84
N ALA A 66 -3.11 10.77 4.64
CA ALA A 66 -3.75 11.51 5.72
C ALA A 66 -5.07 10.89 6.21
N GLN A 67 -5.55 9.79 5.60
CA GLN A 67 -6.80 9.14 6.01
C GLN A 67 -6.70 8.62 7.45
N GLN A 68 -7.75 8.85 8.23
CA GLN A 68 -7.89 8.27 9.55
C GLN A 68 -8.36 6.82 9.42
N ASN A 69 -7.60 5.89 9.98
CA ASN A 69 -7.88 4.46 9.94
C ASN A 69 -8.25 3.92 11.31
N VAL A 70 -9.09 2.88 11.33
CA VAL A 70 -9.54 2.18 12.53
C VAL A 70 -8.82 0.84 12.60
N PHE A 71 -8.00 0.68 13.63
CA PHE A 71 -7.22 -0.53 13.85
C PHE A 71 -7.57 -1.17 15.19
N ALA A 72 -7.55 -2.49 15.23
CA ALA A 72 -7.65 -3.27 16.45
C ALA A 72 -7.09 -4.67 16.22
N ASP A 73 -6.25 -5.16 17.13
CA ASP A 73 -5.60 -6.46 16.99
C ASP A 73 -6.52 -7.63 17.38
N MET A 74 -6.11 -8.86 17.06
CA MET A 74 -6.86 -10.08 17.38
C MET A 74 -7.21 -10.26 18.87
N SER A 75 -6.56 -9.53 19.79
CA SER A 75 -6.82 -9.66 21.22
C SER A 75 -8.09 -8.93 21.68
N GLY A 76 -8.63 -8.02 20.87
CA GLY A 76 -9.85 -7.27 21.21
C GLY A 76 -11.14 -7.86 20.64
N GLY A 77 -11.08 -8.92 19.84
CA GLY A 77 -12.23 -9.73 19.44
C GLY A 77 -12.05 -10.38 18.07
N PRO A 78 -13.07 -11.09 17.58
CA PRO A 78 -13.54 -10.87 16.23
C PRO A 78 -14.40 -9.58 16.19
N TYR A 79 -14.39 -8.87 15.07
CA TYR A 79 -15.00 -7.56 14.89
C TYR A 79 -16.09 -7.57 13.81
N SER A 80 -17.08 -6.69 13.98
CA SER A 80 -18.10 -6.46 12.97
C SER A 80 -17.50 -5.76 11.74
N CYS A 81 -17.76 -6.30 10.55
CA CYS A 81 -17.45 -5.65 9.29
C CYS A 81 -18.08 -4.25 9.23
N PRO A 82 -17.35 -3.20 8.79
CA PRO A 82 -17.92 -1.86 8.66
C PRO A 82 -19.00 -1.78 7.56
N CYS A 83 -19.00 -2.70 6.59
CA CYS A 83 -20.00 -2.74 5.53
C CYS A 83 -21.31 -3.39 6.02
N CYS A 84 -21.32 -4.70 6.28
CA CYS A 84 -22.57 -5.42 6.59
C CYS A 84 -22.88 -5.55 8.09
N GLY A 85 -21.94 -5.23 8.98
CA GLY A 85 -22.09 -5.34 10.43
C GLY A 85 -21.98 -6.76 11.01
N HIS A 86 -21.85 -7.80 10.18
CA HIS A 86 -21.61 -9.18 10.66
C HIS A 86 -20.21 -9.32 11.24
N VAL A 87 -20.06 -10.16 12.27
CA VAL A 87 -18.80 -10.38 12.98
C VAL A 87 -17.97 -11.42 12.23
N THR A 88 -17.12 -10.95 11.32
CA THR A 88 -16.41 -11.78 10.35
C THR A 88 -14.90 -11.55 10.33
N LEU A 89 -14.42 -10.49 10.99
CA LEU A 89 -13.02 -10.05 10.92
C LEU A 89 -12.28 -10.45 12.21
N ALA A 90 -11.07 -11.01 12.12
CA ALA A 90 -10.24 -11.27 13.30
C ALA A 90 -9.51 -10.01 13.80
N GLU A 91 -9.14 -9.11 12.89
CA GLU A 91 -8.55 -7.79 13.19
C GLU A 91 -9.36 -6.66 12.54
N ARG A 92 -9.19 -5.42 13.04
CA ARG A 92 -9.64 -4.22 12.32
C ARG A 92 -8.49 -3.56 11.57
N GLY A 93 -8.75 -3.18 10.32
CA GLY A 93 -7.78 -2.63 9.39
C GLY A 93 -6.70 -3.63 8.97
N GLY A 94 -6.97 -4.94 9.12
CA GLY A 94 -6.05 -6.03 8.80
C GLY A 94 -6.07 -6.48 7.34
N TYR A 95 -6.82 -5.78 6.46
CA TYR A 95 -7.05 -6.16 5.06
C TYR A 95 -7.75 -7.51 4.89
N GLU A 96 -8.48 -7.95 5.91
CA GLU A 96 -9.33 -9.14 5.81
C GLU A 96 -10.54 -8.85 4.93
N ILE A 97 -10.90 -9.82 4.07
CA ILE A 97 -12.11 -9.76 3.25
C ILE A 97 -13.25 -10.40 4.05
N CYS A 98 -14.32 -9.64 4.27
CA CYS A 98 -15.52 -10.12 4.92
C CYS A 98 -16.17 -11.25 4.10
N ASP A 99 -16.34 -12.43 4.69
CA ASP A 99 -16.94 -13.60 4.03
C ASP A 99 -18.46 -13.47 3.77
N GLU A 100 -19.13 -12.53 4.46
CA GLU A 100 -20.55 -12.23 4.26
C GLU A 100 -20.80 -11.28 3.07
N CYS A 101 -20.05 -10.19 2.95
CA CYS A 101 -20.33 -9.13 1.97
C CYS A 101 -19.19 -8.83 0.98
N GLY A 102 -18.04 -9.49 1.13
CA GLY A 102 -16.88 -9.30 0.24
C GLY A 102 -16.10 -8.00 0.43
N TRP A 103 -16.47 -7.15 1.40
CA TRP A 103 -15.74 -5.91 1.69
C TRP A 103 -14.38 -6.20 2.33
N GLU A 104 -13.30 -5.59 1.83
CA GLU A 104 -11.98 -5.62 2.46
C GLU A 104 -11.89 -4.54 3.56
N ASP A 105 -11.51 -4.94 4.78
CA ASP A 105 -11.32 -4.04 5.90
C ASP A 105 -9.92 -3.37 5.85
N ASP A 106 -9.84 -2.28 5.08
CA ASP A 106 -8.66 -1.40 4.96
C ASP A 106 -8.55 -0.34 6.08
N GLY A 107 -9.41 -0.44 7.11
CA GLY A 107 -9.50 0.48 8.24
C GLY A 107 -10.47 1.64 8.03
N GLN A 108 -11.25 1.65 6.94
CA GLN A 108 -12.35 2.59 6.73
C GLN A 108 -13.49 2.39 7.74
N ASP A 109 -14.19 3.46 8.10
CA ASP A 109 -15.32 3.41 9.04
C ASP A 109 -16.31 4.57 8.79
N ASP A 110 -17.24 4.81 9.70
CA ASP A 110 -18.34 5.77 9.52
C ASP A 110 -17.88 7.21 9.21
N HIS A 111 -16.75 7.65 9.76
CA HIS A 111 -16.27 9.03 9.61
C HIS A 111 -15.87 9.38 8.18
N ASP A 112 -15.58 8.38 7.35
CA ASP A 112 -15.16 8.57 5.98
C ASP A 112 -15.84 7.60 5.00
N ALA A 113 -17.03 7.11 5.34
CA ALA A 113 -17.75 6.11 4.57
C ALA A 113 -18.07 6.51 3.11
N GLU A 114 -18.11 7.81 2.82
CA GLU A 114 -18.36 8.33 1.46
C GLU A 114 -17.09 8.38 0.59
N VAL A 115 -15.91 8.17 1.17
CA VAL A 115 -14.64 8.21 0.44
C VAL A 115 -14.43 6.91 -0.33
N VAL A 116 -14.08 7.00 -1.61
CA VAL A 116 -13.60 5.86 -2.39
C VAL A 116 -12.09 5.71 -2.13
N ARG A 117 -11.70 4.70 -1.35
CA ARG A 117 -10.29 4.46 -1.00
C ARG A 117 -9.51 3.67 -2.06
N GLY A 118 -10.22 2.96 -2.95
CA GLY A 118 -9.58 2.18 -4.01
C GLY A 118 -9.28 0.76 -3.58
N GLY A 119 -8.15 0.24 -4.04
CA GLY A 119 -7.67 -1.11 -3.67
C GLY A 119 -8.62 -2.22 -4.13
N PRO A 120 -8.68 -3.34 -3.39
CA PRO A 120 -9.61 -4.44 -3.61
C PRO A 120 -11.10 -4.06 -3.56
N ASN A 121 -11.46 -2.99 -2.84
CA ASN A 121 -12.81 -2.42 -2.84
C ASN A 121 -13.15 -1.63 -4.13
N GLY A 122 -12.16 -1.42 -5.01
CA GLY A 122 -12.39 -0.89 -6.37
C GLY A 122 -12.83 0.57 -6.39
N ARG A 123 -13.94 0.85 -7.07
CA ARG A 123 -14.51 2.22 -7.19
C ARG A 123 -15.65 2.49 -6.21
N GLU A 124 -15.89 1.56 -5.29
CA GLU A 124 -16.97 1.66 -4.33
C GLU A 124 -16.53 2.43 -3.08
N SER A 125 -17.44 3.24 -2.54
CA SER A 125 -17.33 3.76 -1.18
C SER A 125 -17.98 2.79 -0.21
N LEU A 126 -17.62 2.86 1.08
CA LEU A 126 -18.27 2.05 2.12
C LEU A 126 -19.79 2.30 2.18
N ALA A 127 -20.23 3.54 1.97
CA ALA A 127 -21.65 3.90 1.90
C ALA A 127 -22.37 3.24 0.71
N SER A 128 -21.74 3.21 -0.47
CA SER A 128 -22.29 2.51 -1.64
C SER A 128 -22.33 1.00 -1.41
N ALA A 129 -21.28 0.41 -0.85
CA ALA A 129 -21.23 -1.02 -0.56
C ALA A 129 -22.30 -1.46 0.46
N ARG A 130 -22.55 -0.65 1.50
CA ARG A 130 -23.68 -0.84 2.43
C ARG A 130 -25.02 -0.88 1.70
N ALA A 131 -25.25 0.07 0.79
CA ALA A 131 -26.48 0.14 0.01
C ALA A 131 -26.60 -1.05 -0.97
N ALA A 132 -25.51 -1.45 -1.63
CA ALA A 132 -25.46 -2.59 -2.53
C ALA A 132 -25.79 -3.90 -1.80
N TYR A 133 -25.17 -4.14 -0.64
CA TYR A 133 -25.46 -5.31 0.19
C TYR A 133 -26.95 -5.44 0.53
N ILE A 134 -27.60 -4.34 0.92
CA ILE A 134 -29.07 -4.32 1.16
C ILE A 134 -29.84 -4.58 -0.13
N GLY A 135 -29.45 -3.94 -1.24
CA GLY A 135 -30.10 -4.09 -2.55
C GLY A 135 -30.04 -5.51 -3.10
N GLU A 136 -29.00 -6.26 -2.76
CA GLU A 136 -28.80 -7.67 -3.11
C GLU A 136 -29.56 -8.64 -2.18
N GLY A 137 -30.25 -8.12 -1.15
CA GLY A 137 -31.04 -8.89 -0.19
C GLY A 137 -30.32 -9.21 1.11
N GLY A 138 -29.13 -8.65 1.32
CA GLY A 138 -28.37 -8.75 2.57
C GLY A 138 -29.14 -8.15 3.74
N THR A 139 -28.97 -8.72 4.93
CA THR A 139 -29.57 -8.23 6.17
C THR A 139 -28.49 -7.58 7.03
N PRO A 140 -28.39 -6.24 7.04
CA PRO A 140 -27.33 -5.55 7.78
C PRO A 140 -27.55 -5.72 9.29
N LEU A 141 -26.45 -5.97 9.99
CA LEU A 141 -26.39 -5.95 11.45
C LEU A 141 -25.81 -4.62 11.94
N PRO A 142 -26.01 -4.25 13.22
CA PRO A 142 -25.36 -3.07 13.77
C PRO A 142 -23.84 -3.20 13.76
N HIS A 143 -23.15 -2.33 13.01
CA HIS A 143 -21.70 -2.17 13.11
C HIS A 143 -21.33 -1.52 14.45
N ARG A 144 -20.29 -2.05 15.11
CA ARG A 144 -19.69 -1.45 16.30
C ARG A 144 -18.20 -1.23 16.07
N ARG A 145 -17.80 0.04 16.06
CA ARG A 145 -16.39 0.43 16.08
C ARG A 145 -15.73 -0.15 17.34
N PRO A 146 -14.52 -0.73 17.26
CA PRO A 146 -13.76 -1.08 18.44
C PRO A 146 -13.66 0.12 19.35
N THR A 147 -14.03 -0.06 20.61
CA THR A 147 -13.68 0.93 21.63
C THR A 147 -12.17 0.90 21.81
N ASP A 148 -11.54 2.06 21.92
CA ASP A 148 -10.19 2.12 22.50
C ASP A 148 -10.24 1.33 23.80
N ARG A 149 -9.36 0.33 23.97
CA ARG A 149 -9.18 -0.30 25.28
C ARG A 149 -8.84 0.83 26.25
N ALA A 150 -9.72 1.04 27.24
CA ALA A 150 -9.43 1.91 28.38
C ALA A 150 -8.12 1.50 29.06
#